data_AF-A0A377U324-F1
#
_entry.id   AF-A0A377U324-F1
#
_cell.length_a   1.000
_cell.length_b   1.000
_cell.length_c   1.000
_cell.angle_alpha   90.00
_cell.angle_beta   90.00
_cell.angle_gamma   90.00
#
_symmetry.space_group_name_H-M   'P 1'
#
loop_
_entity.id
_entity.type
_entity.pdbx_description
1 polymer ?
#
loop_
_entity_poly.entity_id
_entity_poly.type
_entity_poly.pdbx_seq_one_letter_code
_entity_poly.pdbx_strand_id
1 'polypeptide(L)' 'MSAISLIQPDRDLFSWPQYWAACFGPAPFLPMSREEMDQLGWDSCDIILVTGDAYVDHPSFGMAICGRMLEAQGFR' A
#
# COMPACT_ATOMS: atom_id res chain seq x y z
N MET A 1 5.12 -35.67 -12.59
CA MET A 1 4.39 -35.81 -11.31
C MET A 1 4.03 -34.41 -10.85
N SER A 2 2.76 -34.02 -10.96
CA SER A 2 2.29 -32.68 -10.56
C SER A 2 1.98 -32.71 -9.06
N ALA A 3 2.64 -31.87 -8.27
CA ALA A 3 2.30 -31.70 -6.88
C ALA A 3 0.96 -30.95 -6.78
N ILE A 4 -0.08 -31.65 -6.34
CA ILE A 4 -1.37 -31.02 -6.02
C ILE A 4 -1.14 -30.17 -4.76
N SER A 5 -1.16 -28.85 -4.93
CA SER A 5 -1.26 -27.93 -3.79
C SER A 5 -2.61 -28.17 -3.12
N LEU A 6 -2.61 -28.64 -1.87
CA LEU A 6 -3.82 -28.95 -1.09
C LEU A 6 -4.62 -27.70 -0.68
N ILE A 7 -4.08 -26.52 -0.94
CA ILE A 7 -4.72 -25.23 -0.71
C ILE A 7 -4.54 -24.43 -2.00
N GLN A 8 -5.62 -24.29 -2.76
CA GLN A 8 -5.71 -23.30 -3.83
C GLN A 8 -6.57 -22.15 -3.30
N PRO A 9 -6.14 -20.89 -3.44
CA PRO A 9 -6.99 -19.77 -3.08
C PRO A 9 -8.20 -19.73 -4.03
N ASP A 10 -9.38 -19.38 -3.51
CA ASP A 10 -10.61 -19.27 -4.32
C ASP A 10 -10.54 -18.15 -5.37
N ARG A 11 -9.50 -17.30 -5.32
CA ARG A 11 -9.31 -16.15 -6.21
C ARG A 11 -7.85 -15.77 -6.35
N ASP A 12 -7.51 -15.12 -7.46
CA ASP A 12 -6.19 -14.54 -7.68
C ASP A 12 -5.93 -13.35 -6.75
N LEU A 13 -4.66 -13.10 -6.42
CA LEU A 13 -4.25 -12.06 -5.48
C LEU A 13 -4.76 -10.66 -5.85
N PHE A 14 -4.74 -10.33 -7.14
CA PHE A 14 -5.11 -9.02 -7.68
C PHE A 14 -6.53 -8.99 -8.28
N SER A 15 -7.38 -9.96 -7.90
CA SER A 15 -8.76 -10.04 -8.39
C SER A 15 -9.71 -9.06 -7.71
N TRP A 16 -9.29 -8.43 -6.61
CA TRP A 16 -10.09 -7.45 -5.90
C TRP A 16 -10.17 -6.12 -6.65
N PRO A 17 -11.32 -5.43 -6.63
CA PRO A 17 -11.39 -4.07 -7.16
C PRO A 17 -10.47 -3.16 -6.34
N GLN A 18 -9.79 -2.24 -7.03
CA GLN A 18 -9.01 -1.20 -6.36
C GLN A 18 -9.95 -0.32 -5.51
N TYR A 19 -9.39 0.19 -4.42
CA TYR A 19 -10.11 1.04 -3.47
C TYR A 19 -10.32 2.46 -4.02
N TRP A 20 -11.19 3.23 -3.36
CA TRP A 20 -11.81 4.45 -3.92
C TRP A 20 -10.78 5.49 -4.40
N ALA A 21 -9.62 5.57 -3.75
CA ALA A 21 -8.63 6.60 -4.05
C ALA A 21 -7.71 6.27 -5.23
N ALA A 22 -7.88 5.11 -5.88
CA ALA A 22 -7.10 4.74 -7.07
C ALA A 22 -7.17 5.77 -8.20
N CYS A 23 -8.25 6.55 -8.29
CA CYS A 23 -8.44 7.59 -9.30
C CYS A 23 -7.51 8.80 -9.14
N PHE A 24 -6.89 9.00 -7.98
CA PHE A 24 -6.02 10.15 -7.72
C PHE A 24 -4.55 9.90 -8.06
N GLY A 25 -4.18 8.65 -8.34
CA GLY A 25 -2.79 8.25 -8.57
C GLY A 25 -1.94 8.23 -7.29
N PRO A 26 -0.69 7.76 -7.40
CA PRO A 26 0.22 7.64 -6.26
C PRO A 26 0.80 9.00 -5.84
N ALA A 27 1.02 9.16 -4.54
CA ALA A 27 1.75 10.28 -3.97
C ALA A 27 3.26 10.16 -4.27
N PRO A 28 3.97 11.29 -4.44
CA PRO A 28 5.43 11.27 -4.59
C PRO A 28 6.12 10.55 -3.43
N PHE A 29 5.69 10.84 -2.20
CA PHE A 29 6.15 10.21 -0.95
C PHE A 29 4.93 9.91 -0.09
N LEU A 30 4.95 8.80 0.65
CA LEU A 30 3.91 8.55 1.65
C LEU A 30 4.08 9.57 2.79
N PRO A 31 2.99 10.20 3.25
CA PRO A 31 3.08 11.19 4.31
C PRO A 31 3.48 10.54 5.63
N MET A 32 4.34 11.22 6.38
CA MET A 32 4.74 10.85 7.74
C MET A 32 4.19 11.82 8.80
N SER A 33 3.58 12.90 8.34
CA SER A 33 3.06 14.00 9.17
C SER A 33 1.72 14.51 8.66
N ARG A 34 0.99 15.21 9.54
CA ARG A 34 -0.29 15.84 9.18
C ARG A 34 -0.10 16.94 8.15
N GLU A 35 0.99 17.68 8.26
CA GLU A 35 1.34 18.77 7.36
C GLU A 35 1.60 18.28 5.93
N GLU A 36 2.22 17.10 5.78
CA GLU A 36 2.40 16.45 4.47
C GLU A 36 1.07 15.91 3.92
N MET A 37 0.19 15.37 4.77
CA MET A 37 -1.16 14.97 4.36
C MET A 37 -1.92 16.16 3.77
N ASP A 38 -1.88 17.32 4.44
CA ASP A 38 -2.55 18.53 3.97
C ASP A 38 -2.00 19.00 2.61
N GLN A 39 -0.68 18.89 2.39
CA GLN A 39 -0.05 19.20 1.09
C GLN A 39 -0.49 18.23 -0.03
N LEU A 40 -0.72 16.97 0.32
CA LEU A 40 -1.24 15.95 -0.61
C LEU A 40 -2.76 16.00 -0.76
N GLY A 41 -3.46 16.83 0.03
CA GLY A 41 -4.92 16.89 0.06
C GLY A 41 -5.58 15.64 0.66
N TRP A 42 -4.91 14.98 1.59
CA TRP A 42 -5.43 13.81 2.31
C TRP A 42 -6.13 14.25 3.59
N ASP A 43 -7.42 13.94 3.71
CA ASP A 43 -8.22 14.24 4.91
C ASP A 43 -8.01 13.20 6.04
N SER A 44 -7.71 11.96 5.65
CA SER A 44 -7.62 10.79 6.52
C SER A 44 -6.62 9.76 5.99
N CYS A 45 -6.21 8.84 6.86
CA CYS A 45 -5.47 7.62 6.50
C CYS A 45 -6.44 6.43 6.60
N ASP A 46 -6.51 5.62 5.55
CA ASP A 46 -7.13 4.30 5.54
C ASP A 46 -6.30 3.32 6.39
N ILE A 47 -4.96 3.43 6.31
CA ILE A 47 -4.01 2.52 6.95
C ILE A 47 -2.84 3.31 7.55
N ILE A 48 -2.41 2.96 8.77
CA ILE A 48 -1.21 3.52 9.40
C ILE A 48 -0.18 2.42 9.60
N LEU A 49 1.00 2.60 9.01
CA LEU A 49 2.14 1.69 9.12
C LEU A 49 3.02 2.10 10.30
N VAL A 50 2.89 1.40 11.44
CA VAL A 50 3.73 1.62 12.63
C VAL A 50 4.94 0.68 12.57
N THR A 51 6.14 1.24 12.54
CA THR A 51 7.41 0.48 12.48
C THR A 51 8.46 1.07 13.40
N GLY A 52 9.40 0.24 13.85
CA GLY A 52 10.61 0.67 14.56
C GLY A 52 11.80 0.94 13.62
N ASP A 53 11.64 0.71 12.32
CA ASP A 53 12.65 0.97 11.29
C ASP A 53 12.52 2.39 10.73
N ALA A 54 13.57 2.89 10.08
CA ALA A 54 13.50 4.14 9.34
C ALA A 54 12.61 3.97 8.09
N TYR A 55 11.76 4.97 7.82
CA TYR A 55 11.11 5.08 6.52
C TYR A 55 12.03 5.82 5.54
N VAL A 56 12.59 5.05 4.62
CA VAL A 56 13.24 5.56 3.41
C VAL A 56 12.50 4.90 2.27
N ASP A 57 12.01 5.68 1.30
CA ASP A 57 11.25 5.18 0.15
C ASP A 57 12.18 4.49 -0.86
N HIS A 58 12.77 3.39 -0.40
CA HIS A 58 13.75 2.57 -1.10
C HIS A 58 13.28 1.12 -1.07
N PRO A 59 13.32 0.39 -2.21
CA PRO A 59 12.75 -0.96 -2.30
C PRO A 59 13.42 -2.00 -1.39
N SER A 60 14.63 -1.74 -0.87
CA SER A 60 15.22 -2.62 0.16
C SER A 60 14.54 -2.54 1.53
N PHE A 61 13.69 -1.53 1.78
CA PHE A 61 13.02 -1.31 3.06
C PHE A 61 11.59 -1.85 2.97
N GLY A 62 11.29 -2.86 3.78
CA GLY A 62 10.02 -3.60 3.67
C GLY A 62 8.78 -2.71 3.84
N MET A 63 8.83 -1.73 4.74
CA MET A 63 7.70 -0.82 4.98
C MET A 63 7.40 0.09 3.77
N ALA A 64 8.42 0.49 3.03
CA ALA A 64 8.23 1.24 1.79
C ALA A 64 7.48 0.40 0.76
N ILE A 65 7.89 -0.86 0.55
CA ILE A 65 7.17 -1.78 -0.35
C ILE A 65 5.73 -2.00 0.10
N CYS A 66 5.50 -2.26 1.39
CA CYS A 66 4.15 -2.47 1.91
C CYS A 66 3.25 -1.26 1.65
N GLY A 67 3.71 -0.05 1.96
CA GLY A 67 2.94 1.17 1.71
C GLY A 67 2.67 1.40 0.22
N ARG A 68 3.67 1.22 -0.65
CA ARG A 68 3.51 1.38 -2.10
C ARG A 68 2.60 0.32 -2.72
N MET A 69 2.61 -0.90 -2.20
CA MET A 69 1.69 -1.95 -2.64
C MET A 69 0.24 -1.61 -2.27
N LEU A 70 -0.01 -1.09 -1.06
CA LEU A 70 -1.33 -0.65 -0.63
C LEU A 70 -1.81 0.57 -1.44
N GLU A 71 -0.95 1.55 -1.66
CA GLU A 71 -1.25 2.72 -2.51
C GLU A 71 -1.60 2.30 -3.95
N ALA A 72 -0.88 1.32 -4.51
CA ALA A 72 -1.18 0.76 -5.84
C ALA A 72 -2.54 0.03 -5.88
N GLN A 73 -3.07 -0.40 -4.73
CA GLN A 73 -4.42 -0.93 -4.61
C GLN A 73 -5.47 0.17 -4.33
N GLY A 74 -5.08 1.44 -4.30
CA GLY A 74 -6.00 2.59 -4.16
C GLY A 74 -6.28 3.01 -2.72
N PHE A 75 -5.50 2.54 -1.75
CA PHE A 75 -5.56 3.01 -0.36
C PHE A 75 -4.73 4.29 -0.17
N ARG A 76 -5.09 5.08 0.83
CA ARG A 76 -4.32 6.24 1.29
C ARG A 76 -3.83 6.03 2.71
#